data_AF-A0A2U1CMP7-F1
#
_entry.id   AF-A0A2U1CMP7-F1
#
_cell.length_a   1.000
_cell.length_b   1.000
_cell.length_c   1.000
_cell.angle_alpha   90.00
_cell.angle_beta   90.00
_cell.angle_gamma   90.00
#
_symmetry.space_group_name_H-M   'P 1'
#
loop_
_entity.id
_entity.type
_entity.pdbx_description
1 polymer ?
#
loop_
_entity_poly.entity_id
_entity_poly.type
_entity_poly.pdbx_seq_one_letter_code
_entity_poly.pdbx_strand_id
1 'polypeptide(L)'
;MAKSLRDSRHVDLLAAFRDGLFSEAELRAVIKPALRFVPDVSSETVIRLIEAYGGLRMYVALSMEDNAWMLDIMPNAEAWAFIEGYGGHRVQVPFCLMLRSTVRARVLAALRAHGWSMHQLVACFRIHNRSIQEAVRRFHSQGGVAVDPAAWQYLNFQREISSQSRDSTSEMDVTLQENIK
;
A
#
# COMPACT_ATOMS: atom_id res chain seq x y z
N MET A 1 -13.12 1.81 -10.77
CA MET A 1 -11.87 2.29 -11.40
C MET A 1 -10.73 1.35 -11.06
N ALA A 2 -10.25 0.55 -12.02
CA ALA A 2 -9.07 -0.30 -11.83
C ALA A 2 -7.81 0.57 -11.68
N LYS A 3 -7.14 0.52 -10.53
CA LYS A 3 -5.88 1.24 -10.27
C LYS A 3 -4.78 0.64 -11.15
N SER A 4 -4.25 1.46 -12.07
CA SER A 4 -3.22 1.07 -13.04
C SER A 4 -1.90 0.70 -12.35
N LEU A 5 -1.49 -0.57 -12.40
CA LEU A 5 -0.23 -1.10 -11.85
C LEU A 5 1.07 -0.45 -12.41
N ARG A 6 0.97 0.51 -13.35
CA ARG A 6 2.12 1.18 -13.98
C ARG A 6 2.87 2.11 -13.03
N ASP A 7 2.21 2.60 -11.99
CA ASP A 7 2.81 3.58 -11.11
C ASP A 7 3.44 2.93 -9.88
N SER A 8 4.66 3.33 -9.60
CA SER A 8 5.36 2.98 -8.36
C SER A 8 4.57 3.29 -7.09
N ARG A 9 3.56 4.16 -7.23
CA ARG A 9 2.54 4.55 -6.27
C ARG A 9 1.55 3.43 -5.89
N HIS A 10 1.55 2.26 -6.53
CA HIS A 10 0.56 1.20 -6.32
C HIS A 10 1.02 -0.03 -5.51
N VAL A 11 2.12 0.08 -4.76
CA VAL A 11 2.48 -0.96 -3.78
C VAL A 11 1.56 -0.84 -2.58
N ASP A 12 0.76 -1.86 -2.29
CA ASP A 12 -0.07 -1.89 -1.08
C ASP A 12 0.83 -2.09 0.15
N LEU A 13 1.08 -1.02 0.90
CA LEU A 13 1.97 -1.07 2.06
C LEU A 13 1.38 -1.88 3.21
N LEU A 14 0.05 -1.94 3.35
CA LEU A 14 -0.58 -2.66 4.45
C LEU A 14 -0.42 -4.17 4.24
N ALA A 15 -0.71 -4.62 3.03
CA ALA A 15 -0.46 -6.01 2.65
C ALA A 15 1.02 -6.37 2.80
N ALA A 16 1.91 -5.51 2.29
CA ALA A 16 3.34 -5.74 2.38
C ALA A 16 3.87 -5.79 3.83
N PHE A 17 3.31 -5.02 4.74
CA PHE A 17 3.66 -5.07 6.17
C PHE A 17 3.24 -6.40 6.80
N ARG A 18 2.00 -6.84 6.54
CA ARG A 18 1.45 -8.10 7.07
C ARG A 18 2.21 -9.32 6.56
N ASP A 19 2.72 -9.25 5.33
CA ASP A 19 3.53 -10.30 4.71
C ASP A 19 5.01 -10.24 5.15
N GLY A 20 5.39 -9.32 6.03
CA GLY A 20 6.77 -9.17 6.49
C GLY A 20 7.74 -8.66 5.41
N LEU A 21 7.25 -8.06 4.31
CA LEU A 21 8.11 -7.46 3.28
C LEU A 21 8.87 -6.24 3.79
N PHE A 22 8.46 -5.65 4.91
CA PHE A 22 9.23 -4.67 5.67
C PHE A 22 8.82 -4.70 7.14
N SER A 23 9.74 -4.29 8.01
CA SER A 23 9.55 -4.30 9.46
C SER A 23 8.97 -2.98 9.99
N GLU A 24 8.46 -3.00 11.23
CA GLU A 24 8.05 -1.79 11.94
C GLU A 24 9.20 -0.80 12.10
N ALA A 25 10.43 -1.28 12.32
CA ALA A 25 11.61 -0.42 12.41
C ALA A 25 11.85 0.35 11.10
N GLU A 26 11.68 -0.30 9.96
CA GLU A 26 11.78 0.33 8.63
C GLU A 26 10.67 1.35 8.39
N LEU A 27 9.43 1.03 8.79
CA LEU A 27 8.32 1.99 8.74
C LEU A 27 8.65 3.23 9.59
N ARG A 28 9.01 3.01 10.86
CA ARG A 28 9.35 4.07 11.82
C ARG A 28 10.49 4.96 11.33
N ALA A 29 11.52 4.38 10.72
CA ALA A 29 12.64 5.13 10.14
C ALA A 29 12.18 6.12 9.05
N VAL A 30 11.18 5.75 8.25
CA VAL A 30 10.67 6.59 7.16
C VAL A 30 9.67 7.64 7.66
N ILE A 31 8.85 7.33 8.65
CA ILE A 31 7.80 8.25 9.15
C ILE A 31 8.30 9.21 10.25
N LYS A 32 9.37 8.86 10.98
CA LYS A 32 9.89 9.65 12.11
C LYS A 32 10.14 11.13 11.79
N PRO A 33 10.45 11.58 10.57
CA PRO A 33 10.54 13.01 10.30
C PRO A 33 9.20 13.74 10.35
N ALA A 34 8.09 13.07 10.02
CA ALA A 34 6.79 13.68 9.79
C ALA A 34 5.75 13.38 10.89
N LEU A 35 5.80 12.18 11.48
CA LEU A 35 4.83 11.69 12.47
C LEU A 35 5.53 11.30 13.78
N ARG A 36 6.21 12.27 14.42
CA ARG A 36 7.06 12.05 15.61
C ARG A 36 6.31 11.66 16.88
N PHE A 37 5.03 12.01 17.00
CA PHE A 37 4.29 12.03 18.26
C PHE A 37 3.10 11.05 18.28
N VAL A 38 3.23 9.93 17.58
CA VAL A 38 2.22 8.85 17.62
C VAL A 38 2.80 7.61 18.34
N PRO A 39 3.06 7.68 19.66
CA PRO A 39 3.49 6.50 20.41
C PRO A 39 2.39 5.45 20.49
N ASP A 40 1.12 5.87 20.56
CA ASP A 40 -0.03 4.99 20.86
C ASP A 40 -0.86 4.59 19.63
N VAL A 41 -0.37 4.91 18.43
CA VAL A 41 -1.04 4.52 17.18
C VAL A 41 -0.32 3.34 16.57
N SER A 42 -1.09 2.32 16.19
CA SER A 42 -0.55 1.08 15.66
C SER A 42 0.11 1.30 14.29
N SER A 43 1.14 0.49 13.98
CA SER A 43 1.79 0.52 12.67
C SER A 43 0.81 0.34 11.51
N GLU A 44 -0.21 -0.51 11.68
CA GLU A 44 -1.26 -0.70 10.67
C GLU A 44 -2.06 0.58 10.42
N THR A 45 -2.47 1.29 11.48
CA THR A 45 -3.17 2.57 11.34
C THR A 45 -2.32 3.62 10.65
N VAL A 46 -1.03 3.71 11.02
CA VAL A 46 -0.12 4.63 10.33
C VAL A 46 -0.04 4.31 8.84
N ILE A 47 0.03 3.04 8.48
CA ILE A 47 0.03 2.62 7.07
C ILE A 47 -1.30 2.97 6.39
N ARG A 48 -2.44 2.75 7.03
CA ARG A 48 -3.76 3.14 6.49
C ARG A 48 -3.85 4.65 6.24
N LEU A 49 -3.36 5.46 7.18
CA LEU A 49 -3.24 6.91 7.05
C LEU A 49 -2.36 7.29 5.83
N ILE A 50 -1.21 6.63 5.66
CA ILE A 50 -0.31 6.84 4.52
C ILE A 50 -0.95 6.42 3.19
N GLU A 51 -1.70 5.32 3.15
CA GLU A 51 -2.38 4.86 1.93
C GLU A 51 -3.54 5.78 1.52
N ALA A 52 -4.27 6.31 2.51
CA ALA A 52 -5.40 7.20 2.26
C ALA A 52 -4.95 8.63 1.91
N TYR A 53 -3.94 9.16 2.62
CA TYR A 53 -3.59 10.57 2.56
C TYR A 53 -2.11 10.87 2.30
N GLY A 54 -1.31 9.88 1.91
CA GLY A 54 0.11 10.04 1.63
C GLY A 54 0.40 11.20 0.67
N GLY A 55 1.31 12.09 1.06
CA GLY A 55 1.69 13.28 0.30
C GLY A 55 0.83 14.51 0.59
N LEU A 56 -0.29 14.37 1.32
CA LEU A 56 -1.16 15.48 1.68
C LEU A 56 -0.75 16.11 3.02
N ARG A 57 -1.13 17.38 3.17
CA ARG A 57 -1.04 18.11 4.43
C ARG A 57 -2.44 18.27 5.00
N MET A 58 -2.69 17.65 6.14
CA MET A 58 -4.02 17.57 6.74
C MET A 58 -4.08 18.41 8.00
N TYR A 59 -5.15 19.16 8.17
CA TYR A 59 -5.46 19.79 9.44
C TYR A 59 -6.15 18.78 10.35
N VAL A 60 -5.70 18.69 11.60
CA VAL A 60 -6.34 17.86 12.63
C VAL A 60 -7.11 18.79 13.55
N ALA A 61 -8.44 18.68 13.54
CA ALA A 61 -9.27 19.47 14.45
C ALA A 61 -9.13 19.00 15.90
N LEU A 62 -9.59 19.80 16.87
CA LEU A 62 -9.50 19.48 18.30
C LEU A 62 -10.61 18.53 18.79
N SER A 63 -11.64 18.29 17.97
CA SER A 63 -12.79 17.46 18.30
C SER A 63 -12.84 16.23 17.38
N MET A 64 -13.45 15.14 17.85
CA MET A 64 -13.70 13.97 17.00
C MET A 64 -14.74 14.24 15.93
N GLU A 65 -15.75 15.07 16.23
CA GLU A 65 -16.85 15.41 15.31
C GLU A 65 -16.33 16.06 14.03
N ASP A 66 -15.38 17.00 14.17
CA ASP A 66 -14.75 17.70 13.05
C ASP A 66 -13.71 16.83 12.31
N ASN A 67 -13.33 15.67 12.89
CA ASN A 67 -12.41 14.70 12.31
C ASN A 67 -13.11 13.36 12.01
N ALA A 68 -14.42 13.34 11.74
CA ALA A 68 -15.17 12.10 11.51
C ALA A 68 -14.52 11.17 10.46
N TRP A 69 -13.83 11.74 9.45
CA TRP A 69 -13.07 11.00 8.44
C TRP A 69 -11.96 10.10 9.01
N MET A 70 -11.42 10.40 10.21
CA MET A 70 -10.43 9.55 10.86
C MET A 70 -11.00 8.17 11.20
N LEU A 71 -12.29 8.10 11.54
CA LEU A 71 -12.94 6.84 11.92
C LEU A 71 -13.05 5.86 10.74
N ASP A 72 -12.92 6.33 9.49
CA ASP A 72 -12.88 5.47 8.30
C ASP A 72 -11.54 4.73 8.17
N ILE A 73 -10.46 5.28 8.74
CA ILE A 73 -9.11 4.75 8.59
C ILE A 73 -8.50 4.17 9.87
N MET A 74 -9.00 4.56 11.04
CA MET A 74 -8.43 4.14 12.32
C MET A 74 -9.48 3.89 13.40
N PRO A 75 -9.22 2.98 14.35
CA PRO A 75 -10.11 2.76 15.49
C PRO A 75 -10.32 4.03 16.32
N ASN A 76 -11.48 4.14 16.96
CA ASN A 76 -11.86 5.33 17.73
C ASN A 76 -10.81 5.73 18.79
N ALA A 77 -10.25 4.75 19.52
CA ALA A 77 -9.20 5.01 20.51
C ALA A 77 -7.92 5.58 19.89
N GLU A 78 -7.51 5.08 18.73
CA GLU A 78 -6.33 5.57 18.01
C GLU A 78 -6.58 6.95 17.39
N ALA A 79 -7.80 7.22 16.94
CA ALA A 79 -8.21 8.56 16.47
C ALA A 79 -8.11 9.60 17.59
N TRP A 80 -8.56 9.26 18.80
CA TRP A 80 -8.41 10.15 19.96
C TRP A 80 -6.96 10.40 20.31
N ALA A 81 -6.12 9.36 20.36
CA ALA A 81 -4.68 9.52 20.60
C ALA A 81 -4.02 10.41 19.53
N PHE A 82 -4.45 10.27 18.26
CA PHE A 82 -3.96 11.11 17.17
C PHE A 82 -4.41 12.57 17.31
N ILE A 83 -5.67 12.83 17.70
CA ILE A 83 -6.19 14.17 17.98
C ILE A 83 -5.49 14.78 19.19
N GLU A 84 -5.24 14.02 20.25
CA GLU A 84 -4.52 14.50 21.43
C GLU A 84 -3.08 14.92 21.07
N GLY A 85 -2.41 14.14 20.22
CA GLY A 85 -1.05 14.44 19.78
C GLY A 85 -0.92 15.58 18.75
N TYR A 86 -1.92 15.77 17.89
CA TYR A 86 -1.82 16.67 16.72
C TYR A 86 -2.95 17.69 16.58
N GLY A 87 -3.91 17.72 17.50
CA GLY A 87 -5.06 18.63 17.48
C GLY A 87 -4.64 20.09 17.34
N GLY A 88 -5.28 20.80 16.42
CA GLY A 88 -4.95 22.19 16.08
C GLY A 88 -3.75 22.34 15.14
N HIS A 89 -3.06 21.27 14.77
CA HIS A 89 -1.90 21.32 13.88
C HIS A 89 -2.19 20.84 12.45
N ARG A 90 -1.33 21.25 11.52
CA ARG A 90 -1.28 20.71 10.16
C ARG A 90 -0.19 19.64 10.06
N VAL A 91 -0.61 18.39 9.91
CA VAL A 91 0.27 17.23 9.81
C VAL A 91 0.55 16.92 8.34
N GLN A 92 1.82 16.78 7.99
CA GLN A 92 2.21 16.29 6.67
C GLN A 92 2.26 14.75 6.71
N VAL A 93 1.42 14.09 5.92
CA VAL A 93 1.48 12.63 5.80
C VAL A 93 2.52 12.27 4.74
N PRO A 94 3.54 11.45 5.06
CA PRO A 94 4.57 11.09 4.11
C PRO A 94 4.01 10.13 3.05
N PHE A 95 4.46 10.26 1.80
CA PHE A 95 4.07 9.32 0.73
C PHE A 95 4.82 7.97 0.82
N CYS A 96 5.93 7.93 1.56
CA CYS A 96 6.80 6.76 1.71
C CYS A 96 7.31 6.15 0.39
N LEU A 97 7.66 7.00 -0.59
CA LEU A 97 8.20 6.56 -1.90
C LEU A 97 9.37 5.57 -1.78
N MET A 98 10.29 5.85 -0.84
CA MET A 98 11.46 5.01 -0.61
C MET A 98 11.06 3.61 -0.12
N LEU A 99 10.11 3.53 0.83
CA LEU A 99 9.62 2.26 1.35
C LEU A 99 8.90 1.45 0.26
N ARG A 100 8.00 2.09 -0.50
CA ARG A 100 7.32 1.47 -1.64
C ARG A 100 8.32 0.94 -2.68
N SER A 101 9.39 1.69 -2.94
CA SER A 101 10.46 1.28 -3.85
C SER A 101 11.23 0.07 -3.32
N THR A 102 11.58 0.07 -2.02
CA THR A 102 12.24 -1.07 -1.35
C THR A 102 11.38 -2.32 -1.41
N VAL A 103 10.09 -2.22 -1.10
CA VAL A 103 9.15 -3.34 -1.19
C VAL A 103 9.12 -3.87 -2.62
N ARG A 104 8.98 -3.02 -3.64
CA ARG A 104 9.01 -3.48 -5.04
C ARG A 104 10.32 -4.21 -5.38
N ALA A 105 11.46 -3.68 -4.94
CA ALA A 105 12.76 -4.30 -5.21
C ALA A 105 12.87 -5.70 -4.59
N ARG A 106 12.39 -5.88 -3.35
CA ARG A 106 12.30 -7.18 -2.66
C ARG A 106 11.48 -8.18 -3.46
N VAL A 107 10.32 -7.74 -3.95
CA VAL A 107 9.39 -8.56 -4.74
C VAL A 107 10.00 -8.99 -6.06
N LEU A 108 10.57 -8.04 -6.81
CA LEU A 108 11.21 -8.34 -8.10
C LEU A 108 12.38 -9.31 -7.92
N ALA A 109 13.18 -9.15 -6.87
CA ALA A 109 14.29 -10.05 -6.56
C ALA A 109 13.80 -11.46 -6.18
N ALA A 110 12.76 -11.56 -5.35
CA ALA A 110 12.16 -12.85 -4.98
C ALA A 110 11.60 -13.59 -6.22
N LEU A 111 10.85 -12.90 -7.08
CA LEU A 111 10.33 -13.51 -8.31
C LEU A 111 11.45 -13.97 -9.25
N ARG A 112 12.54 -13.18 -9.37
CA ARG A 112 13.73 -13.58 -10.12
C ARG A 112 14.38 -14.84 -9.56
N ALA A 113 14.50 -14.94 -8.23
CA ALA A 113 15.03 -16.13 -7.56
C ALA A 113 14.17 -17.38 -7.81
N HIS A 114 12.85 -17.20 -8.00
CA HIS A 114 11.90 -18.26 -8.34
C HIS A 114 11.76 -18.49 -9.85
N GLY A 115 12.73 -18.06 -10.64
CA GLY A 115 12.82 -18.39 -12.07
C GLY A 115 11.96 -17.54 -13.00
N TRP A 116 11.31 -16.48 -12.51
CA TRP A 116 10.55 -15.59 -13.40
C TRP A 116 11.49 -14.92 -14.41
N SER A 117 11.13 -15.02 -15.69
CA SER A 117 11.86 -14.37 -16.78
C SER A 117 11.67 -12.85 -16.73
N MET A 118 12.62 -12.11 -17.31
CA MET A 118 12.50 -10.65 -17.44
C MET A 118 11.24 -10.26 -18.21
N HIS A 119 10.87 -11.03 -19.25
CA HIS A 119 9.66 -10.78 -20.03
C HIS A 119 8.39 -10.87 -19.18
N GLN A 120 8.27 -11.89 -18.32
CA GLN A 120 7.15 -12.03 -17.39
C GLN A 120 7.07 -10.85 -16.41
N LEU A 121 8.22 -10.42 -15.88
CA LEU A 121 8.26 -9.27 -14.96
C LEU A 121 7.89 -7.96 -15.66
N VAL A 122 8.37 -7.72 -16.87
CA VAL A 122 7.96 -6.55 -17.67
C VAL A 122 6.46 -6.57 -17.96
N ALA A 123 5.91 -7.72 -18.33
CA ALA A 123 4.48 -7.86 -18.61
C ALA A 123 3.60 -7.58 -17.38
N CYS A 124 3.97 -8.15 -16.22
CA CYS A 124 3.22 -8.02 -14.98
C CYS A 124 3.35 -6.61 -14.37
N PHE A 125 4.58 -6.09 -14.23
CA PHE A 125 4.84 -4.82 -13.56
C PHE A 125 4.80 -3.61 -14.51
N ARG A 126 4.76 -3.83 -15.83
CA ARG A 126 4.69 -2.77 -16.86
C ARG A 126 5.81 -1.73 -16.75
N ILE A 127 7.01 -2.16 -16.38
CA ILE A 127 8.22 -1.33 -16.25
C ILE A 127 9.34 -1.86 -17.15
N HIS A 128 10.28 -1.00 -17.54
CA HIS A 128 11.38 -1.38 -18.43
C HIS A 128 12.37 -2.36 -17.77
N ASN A 129 12.99 -3.21 -18.60
CA ASN A 129 14.03 -4.16 -18.18
C ASN A 129 15.12 -3.52 -17.34
N ARG A 130 15.59 -2.32 -17.73
CA ARG A 130 16.63 -1.58 -17.00
C ARG A 130 16.19 -1.24 -15.57
N SER A 131 14.94 -0.82 -15.37
CA SER A 131 14.39 -0.49 -14.04
C SER A 131 14.27 -1.73 -13.15
N ILE A 132 13.88 -2.87 -13.72
CA ILE A 132 13.84 -4.16 -12.99
C ILE A 132 15.25 -4.56 -12.56
N GLN A 133 16.22 -4.54 -13.49
CA GLN A 133 17.62 -4.86 -13.20
C GLN A 133 18.19 -3.95 -12.10
N GLU A 134 17.92 -2.65 -12.17
CA GLU A 134 18.38 -1.70 -11.18
C GLU A 134 17.77 -1.96 -9.79
N ALA A 135 16.47 -2.26 -9.73
CA ALA A 135 15.79 -2.60 -8.48
C ALA A 135 16.38 -3.88 -7.86
N VAL A 136 16.57 -4.95 -8.65
CA VAL A 136 17.15 -6.21 -8.17
C VAL A 136 18.61 -6.03 -7.74
N ARG A 137 19.41 -5.31 -8.53
CA ARG A 137 20.81 -4.99 -8.17
C ARG A 137 20.89 -4.21 -6.86
N ARG A 138 20.02 -3.20 -6.69
CA ARG A 138 19.96 -2.41 -5.47
C ARG A 138 19.61 -3.27 -4.26
N PHE A 139 18.63 -4.16 -4.38
CA PHE A 139 18.26 -5.10 -3.33
C PHE A 139 19.46 -5.96 -2.89
N HIS A 140 20.20 -6.56 -3.83
CA HIS A 140 21.39 -7.34 -3.50
C HIS A 140 22.51 -6.51 -2.86
N SER A 141 22.73 -5.27 -3.33
CA SER A 141 23.77 -4.38 -2.76
C SER A 141 23.51 -3.97 -1.31
N GLN A 142 22.26 -4.05 -0.84
CA GLN A 142 21.85 -3.69 0.51
C GLN A 142 21.84 -4.90 1.46
N GLY A 143 22.38 -6.05 1.05
CA GLY A 143 22.37 -7.28 1.84
C GLY A 143 20.96 -7.88 1.97
N GLY A 144 20.13 -7.71 0.94
CA GLY A 144 18.71 -8.04 0.96
C GLY A 144 18.39 -9.42 1.56
N VAL A 145 17.42 -9.45 2.47
CA VAL A 145 16.90 -10.68 3.08
C VAL A 145 15.91 -11.34 2.11
N ALA A 146 16.07 -12.63 1.87
CA ALA A 146 15.16 -13.40 1.02
C ALA A 146 13.73 -13.30 1.58
N VAL A 147 12.77 -13.03 0.70
CA VAL A 147 11.35 -13.02 1.06
C VAL A 147 10.65 -14.11 0.25
N ASP A 148 9.70 -14.80 0.88
CA ASP A 148 8.87 -15.81 0.22
C ASP A 148 7.98 -15.15 -0.85
N PRO A 149 8.16 -15.48 -2.15
CA PRO A 149 7.32 -14.91 -3.20
C PRO A 149 5.90 -15.48 -3.24
N ALA A 150 5.60 -16.56 -2.51
CA ALA A 150 4.21 -17.03 -2.36
C ALA A 150 3.32 -15.95 -1.71
N ALA A 151 3.89 -15.15 -0.79
CA ALA A 151 3.19 -14.01 -0.20
C ALA A 151 2.75 -12.98 -1.26
N TRP A 152 3.54 -12.79 -2.32
CA TRP A 152 3.20 -11.84 -3.40
C TRP A 152 2.28 -12.39 -4.48
N GLN A 153 2.40 -13.68 -4.80
CA GLN A 153 1.49 -14.32 -5.76
C GLN A 153 0.03 -14.26 -5.27
N TYR A 154 -0.19 -14.36 -3.95
CA TYR A 154 -1.51 -14.25 -3.35
C TYR A 154 -2.13 -12.85 -3.53
N LEU A 155 -1.35 -11.78 -3.38
CA LEU A 155 -1.84 -10.39 -3.50
C LEU A 155 -2.21 -9.98 -4.91
N ASN A 156 -1.48 -10.47 -5.93
CA ASN A 156 -1.83 -10.22 -7.33
C ASN A 156 -3.02 -11.07 -7.78
N PHE A 157 -3.07 -12.34 -7.38
CA PHE A 157 -4.17 -13.25 -7.73
C PHE A 157 -5.50 -12.81 -7.13
N GLN A 158 -5.52 -12.35 -5.86
CA GLN A 158 -6.76 -11.85 -5.24
C GLN A 158 -7.28 -10.56 -5.89
N ARG A 159 -6.40 -9.69 -6.39
CA ARG A 159 -6.82 -8.48 -7.12
C ARG A 159 -7.37 -8.79 -8.50
N GLU A 160 -6.80 -9.76 -9.22
CA GLU A 160 -7.34 -10.21 -10.51
C GLU A 160 -8.73 -10.85 -10.34
N ILE A 161 -8.93 -11.74 -9.36
CA ILE A 161 -10.25 -12.32 -9.05
C ILE A 161 -11.26 -11.24 -8.65
N SER A 162 -10.87 -10.30 -7.78
CA SER A 162 -11.77 -9.23 -7.31
C SER A 162 -12.13 -8.21 -8.39
N SER A 163 -11.33 -8.11 -9.44
CA SER A 163 -11.61 -7.25 -10.61
C SER A 163 -12.51 -7.94 -11.63
N GLN A 164 -12.36 -9.26 -11.83
CA GLN A 164 -13.21 -10.03 -12.74
C GLN A 164 -14.61 -10.28 -12.16
N SER A 165 -14.75 -10.43 -10.84
CA SER A 165 -16.06 -10.68 -10.21
C SER A 165 -17.00 -9.47 -10.18
N ARG A 166 -16.49 -8.24 -10.37
CA ARG A 166 -17.34 -7.03 -10.42
C ARG A 166 -17.88 -6.74 -11.81
N ASP A 167 -17.22 -7.20 -12.86
CA ASP A 167 -17.69 -7.02 -14.23
C ASP A 167 -18.75 -8.08 -14.58
N SER A 168 -18.68 -9.29 -14.03
CA SER A 168 -19.66 -10.36 -14.31
C SER A 168 -21.04 -10.18 -13.66
N THR A 169 -21.15 -9.45 -12.53
CA THR A 169 -22.45 -9.24 -11.86
C THR A 169 -23.26 -8.10 -12.49
N SER A 170 -22.64 -7.25 -13.32
CA SER A 170 -23.32 -6.14 -14.00
C SER A 170 -24.06 -6.56 -15.28
N GLU A 171 -23.75 -7.71 -15.87
CA GLU A 171 -24.40 -8.16 -17.11
C GLU A 171 -25.64 -9.04 -16.89
N MET A 172 -25.83 -9.62 -15.69
CA MET A 172 -27.01 -10.46 -15.41
C MET A 172 -28.26 -9.67 -14.97
N ASP A 173 -28.12 -8.44 -14.45
CA ASP A 173 -29.28 -7.63 -14.01
C ASP A 173 -29.95 -6.86 -15.16
N VAL A 174 -29.27 -6.66 -16.30
CA VAL A 174 -29.85 -5.94 -17.44
C VAL A 174 -30.76 -6.85 -18.28
N THR A 175 -30.52 -8.17 -18.29
CA THR A 175 -31.33 -9.11 -19.10
C THR A 175 -32.66 -9.53 -18.44
N LEU A 176 -32.82 -9.31 -17.12
CA LEU A 176 -34.07 -9.64 -16.41
C LEU A 176 -35.14 -8.54 -16.46
N GLN A 177 -34.79 -7.31 -16.86
CA GLN A 177 -35.77 -6.22 -16.99
C GLN A 177 -36.44 -6.12 -18.37
N GLU A 178 -35.92 -6.79 -19.41
CA GLU A 178 -36.51 -6.76 -20.76
C GLU A 178 -37.55 -7.87 -21.03
N ASN A 179 -37.70 -8.86 -20.15
CA ASN A 179 -38.67 -9.95 -20.30
C ASN A 179 -39.94 -9.81 -19.43
N ILE A 180 -40.18 -8.62 -18.87
CA ILE A 180 -41.44 -8.28 -18.17
C ILE A 180 -42.14 -7.18 -18.96
N LYS A 181 -42.61 -7.51 -20.17
CA LYS A 181 -43.65 -6.79 -20.90
C LYS A 181 -44.54 -7.78 -21.64
#